data_AF-A0A4P5VHD4-F1
#
_entry.id   AF-A0A4P5VHD4-F1
#
_cell.length_a   1.000
_cell.length_b   1.000
_cell.length_c   1.000
_cell.angle_alpha   90.00
_cell.angle_beta   90.00
_cell.angle_gamma   90.00
#
_symmetry.space_group_name_H-M   'P 1'
#
loop_
_entity.id
_entity.type
_entity.pdbx_description
1 polymer ?
#
loop_
_entity_poly.entity_id
_entity_poly.type
_entity_poly.pdbx_seq_one_letter_code
_entity_poly.pdbx_strand_id
1 'polypeptide(L)'
;MRSLYDPTAGTGGMLSVAEEHLVGMNPSARLVLSGQELNPESYAICKADMLIKGQDIKNIRFGNTLADDQLGDQNYDYMLSNPPFGVEWKKIQKEVQREADTLGFAGRFGPGLPRVSDGSLLFLLHLISKMRPALEGGSLSRSC
;
A
#
# COMPACT_ATOMS: atom_id res chain seq x y z
N MET A 1 1.88 -2.65 -19.36
CA MET A 1 2.57 -2.70 -18.05
C MET A 1 1.54 -2.27 -17.02
N ARG A 2 1.32 -3.06 -15.96
CA ARG A 2 0.38 -2.71 -14.87
C ARG A 2 1.16 -2.52 -13.57
N SER A 3 0.62 -1.76 -12.62
CA SER A 3 1.25 -1.54 -11.32
C SER A 3 0.49 -2.21 -10.17
N LEU A 4 1.22 -2.73 -9.19
CA LEU A 4 0.70 -3.40 -8.00
C LEU A 4 1.28 -2.76 -6.73
N TYR A 5 0.43 -2.49 -5.75
CA TYR A 5 0.84 -1.85 -4.50
C TYR A 5 0.41 -2.62 -3.25
N ASP A 6 1.30 -2.67 -2.25
CA ASP A 6 1.02 -3.15 -0.89
C ASP A 6 1.47 -2.12 0.18
N PRO A 7 0.54 -1.50 0.95
CA PRO A 7 0.86 -0.53 2.00
C PRO A 7 1.43 -1.16 3.27
N THR A 8 1.48 -2.48 3.35
CA THR A 8 1.97 -3.27 4.49
C THR A 8 2.75 -4.46 3.94
N ALA A 9 3.77 -4.16 3.13
CA ALA A 9 4.41 -5.14 2.26
C ALA A 9 5.06 -6.32 3.01
N GLY A 10 5.36 -6.15 4.30
CA GLY A 10 6.06 -7.16 5.09
C GLY A 10 7.37 -7.54 4.44
N THR A 11 7.60 -8.85 4.27
CA THR A 11 8.77 -9.38 3.56
C THR A 11 8.62 -9.39 2.04
N GLY A 12 7.53 -8.84 1.48
CA GLY A 12 7.26 -8.79 0.05
C GLY A 12 6.57 -10.04 -0.52
N GLY A 13 6.23 -11.01 0.32
CA GLY A 13 5.70 -12.31 -0.13
C GLY A 13 4.46 -12.22 -1.03
N MET A 14 3.50 -11.36 -0.69
CA MET A 14 2.28 -11.19 -1.50
C MET A 14 2.55 -10.54 -2.86
N LEU A 15 3.44 -9.54 -2.91
CA LEU A 15 3.89 -8.91 -4.16
C LEU A 15 4.55 -9.95 -5.07
N SER A 16 5.39 -10.79 -4.46
CA SER A 16 6.13 -11.86 -5.13
C SER A 16 5.22 -12.95 -5.69
N VAL A 17 4.26 -13.43 -4.91
CA VAL A 17 3.27 -14.42 -5.36
C VAL A 17 2.40 -13.85 -6.49
N ALA A 18 2.00 -12.58 -6.40
CA ALA A 18 1.20 -11.94 -7.44
C ALA A 18 1.94 -11.82 -8.78
N GLU A 19 3.23 -11.47 -8.75
CA GLU A 19 4.07 -11.44 -9.95
C GLU A 19 4.24 -12.84 -10.57
N GLU A 20 4.61 -13.83 -9.76
CA GLU A 20 4.80 -15.21 -10.20
C GLU A 20 3.52 -15.79 -10.81
N HIS A 21 2.38 -15.55 -10.16
CA HIS A 21 1.08 -15.98 -10.67
C HIS A 21 0.76 -15.33 -12.02
N LEU A 22 1.02 -14.03 -12.19
CA LEU A 22 0.77 -13.34 -13.44
C LEU A 22 1.69 -13.84 -14.57
N VAL A 23 2.98 -14.01 -14.29
CA VAL A 23 3.95 -14.55 -15.25
C VAL A 23 3.60 -15.97 -15.65
N GLY A 24 3.11 -16.80 -14.71
CA GLY A 24 2.63 -18.16 -14.99
C GLY A 24 1.42 -18.20 -15.93
N MET A 25 0.53 -17.20 -15.86
CA MET A 25 -0.61 -17.09 -16.78
C MET A 25 -0.24 -16.45 -18.11
N ASN A 26 0.66 -15.46 -18.10
CA ASN A 26 1.12 -14.75 -19.29
C ASN A 26 2.61 -14.37 -19.15
N PRO A 27 3.53 -15.11 -19.78
CA PRO A 27 4.97 -14.86 -19.70
C PRO A 27 5.43 -13.49 -20.21
N SER A 28 4.61 -12.84 -21.05
CA SER A 28 4.88 -11.49 -21.56
C SER A 28 4.38 -10.38 -20.64
N ALA A 29 3.62 -10.72 -19.59
CA ALA A 29 3.11 -9.75 -18.64
C ALA A 29 4.25 -9.13 -17.82
N ARG A 30 4.09 -7.84 -17.50
CA ARG A 30 5.02 -7.07 -16.67
C ARG A 30 4.23 -6.31 -15.62
N LEU A 31 4.57 -6.56 -14.36
CA LEU A 31 4.10 -5.81 -13.20
C LEU A 31 5.22 -4.93 -12.66
N VAL A 32 4.86 -3.69 -12.30
CA VAL A 32 5.69 -2.83 -11.47
C VAL A 32 5.22 -3.01 -10.03
N LEU A 33 6.09 -3.52 -9.18
CA LEU A 33 5.79 -3.76 -7.78
C LEU A 33 6.13 -2.54 -6.94
N SER A 34 5.28 -2.19 -5.99
CA SER A 34 5.46 -1.08 -5.07
C SER A 34 4.95 -1.47 -3.70
N GLY A 35 5.56 -0.91 -2.66
CA GLY A 35 5.09 -1.18 -1.31
C GLY A 35 5.75 -0.33 -0.25
N GLN A 36 5.17 -0.36 0.93
CA GLN A 36 5.70 0.32 2.10
C GLN A 36 5.66 -0.61 3.31
N GLU A 37 6.71 -0.56 4.13
CA GLU A 37 6.82 -1.39 5.32
C GLU A 37 7.44 -0.59 6.49
N LEU A 38 6.86 -0.77 7.68
CA LEU A 38 7.26 -0.09 8.90
C LEU A 38 8.39 -0.83 9.64
N ASN A 39 8.40 -2.16 9.60
CA ASN A 39 9.37 -2.99 10.28
C ASN A 39 10.69 -3.04 9.47
N PRO A 40 11.82 -2.61 10.06
CA PRO A 40 13.08 -2.48 9.32
C PRO A 40 13.63 -3.81 8.81
N GLU A 41 13.45 -4.90 9.56
CA GLU A 41 13.89 -6.23 9.16
C GLU A 41 13.08 -6.73 7.95
N SER A 42 11.75 -6.65 8.03
CA SER A 42 10.84 -7.05 6.96
C SER A 42 11.06 -6.22 5.70
N TYR A 43 11.23 -4.89 5.85
CA TYR A 43 11.58 -3.99 4.76
C TYR A 43 12.89 -4.38 4.07
N ALA A 44 13.94 -4.71 4.84
CA ALA A 44 15.22 -5.12 4.26
C ALA A 44 15.09 -6.41 3.45
N ILE A 45 14.33 -7.39 3.97
CA ILE A 45 14.03 -8.65 3.27
C ILE A 45 13.25 -8.38 1.98
N CYS A 46 12.15 -7.60 2.07
CA CYS A 46 11.34 -7.23 0.91
C CYS A 46 12.17 -6.54 -0.16
N LYS A 47 13.00 -5.57 0.22
CA LYS A 47 13.86 -4.83 -0.71
C LYS A 47 14.89 -5.74 -1.39
N ALA A 48 15.48 -6.69 -0.65
CA ALA A 48 16.40 -7.67 -1.21
C ALA A 48 15.70 -8.62 -2.20
N ASP A 49 14.50 -9.09 -1.87
CA ASP A 49 13.70 -9.94 -2.77
C ASP A 49 13.35 -9.21 -4.08
N MET A 50 12.89 -7.96 -3.98
CA MET A 50 12.60 -7.11 -5.15
C MET A 50 13.85 -6.87 -6.00
N LEU A 51 15.02 -6.70 -5.38
CA LEU A 51 16.28 -6.55 -6.11
C LEU A 51 16.63 -7.81 -6.91
N ILE A 52 16.50 -9.00 -6.29
CA ILE A 52 16.76 -10.30 -6.94
C ILE A 52 15.83 -10.49 -8.14
N LYS A 53 14.58 -10.05 -8.02
CA LYS A 53 13.57 -10.13 -9.09
C LYS A 53 13.72 -9.06 -10.18
N GLY A 54 14.69 -8.15 -10.05
CA GLY A 54 14.93 -7.09 -11.04
C GLY A 54 13.90 -5.96 -11.00
N GLN A 55 13.18 -5.81 -9.90
CA GLN A 55 12.24 -4.72 -9.67
C GLN A 55 12.97 -3.44 -9.24
N ASP A 56 12.35 -2.27 -9.45
CA ASP A 56 12.92 -1.02 -8.97
C ASP A 56 12.74 -0.89 -7.45
N ILE A 57 13.83 -1.11 -6.72
CA ILE A 57 13.87 -1.02 -5.25
C ILE A 57 13.54 0.37 -4.70
N LYS A 58 13.46 1.41 -5.54
CA LYS A 58 12.97 2.75 -5.14
C LYS A 58 11.47 2.74 -4.87
N ASN A 59 10.74 1.75 -5.39
CA ASN A 59 9.30 1.59 -5.16
C ASN A 59 8.97 0.89 -3.84
N ILE A 60 9.99 0.41 -3.12
CA ILE A 60 9.84 -0.15 -1.78
C ILE A 60 10.29 0.90 -0.77
N ARG A 61 9.35 1.39 0.04
CA ARG A 61 9.56 2.47 0.99
C ARG A 61 9.56 1.96 2.42
N PHE A 62 10.36 2.62 3.25
CA PHE A 62 10.41 2.36 4.69
C PHE A 62 9.65 3.46 5.42
N GLY A 63 8.76 3.07 6.34
CA GLY A 63 8.05 4.00 7.21
C GLY A 63 6.60 3.60 7.47
N ASN A 64 5.93 4.36 8.33
CA ASN A 64 4.53 4.12 8.66
C ASN A 64 3.61 4.68 7.57
N THR A 65 2.93 3.80 6.82
CA THR A 65 2.07 4.19 5.70
C THR A 65 0.96 5.18 6.05
N LEU A 66 0.40 5.09 7.26
CA LEU A 66 -0.69 5.97 7.68
C LEU A 66 -0.18 7.32 8.18
N ALA A 67 0.97 7.36 8.87
CA ALA A 67 1.57 8.61 9.35
C ALA A 67 2.30 9.39 8.25
N ASP A 68 2.93 8.68 7.32
CA ASP A 68 3.81 9.25 6.29
C ASP A 68 3.77 8.38 5.03
N ASP A 69 2.93 8.79 4.08
CA ASP A 69 2.74 8.11 2.82
C ASP A 69 3.88 8.44 1.85
N GLN A 70 4.84 7.53 1.76
CA GLN A 70 6.04 7.69 0.93
C GLN A 70 5.76 7.48 -0.57
N LEU A 71 4.53 7.09 -0.92
CA LEU A 71 4.07 6.87 -2.29
C LEU A 71 2.83 7.73 -2.60
N GLY A 72 2.66 8.85 -1.88
CA GLY A 72 1.57 9.84 -1.94
C GLY A 72 1.01 10.10 -3.34
N ASP A 73 1.90 10.42 -4.27
CA ASP A 73 1.55 10.91 -5.62
C ASP A 73 1.33 9.79 -6.65
N GLN A 74 1.26 8.52 -6.23
CA GLN A 74 1.16 7.37 -7.13
C GLN A 74 -0.19 6.67 -7.02
N ASN A 75 -0.72 6.29 -8.18
CA ASN A 75 -1.94 5.49 -8.32
C ASN A 75 -1.63 4.14 -8.97
N TYR A 76 -2.37 3.12 -8.55
CA TYR A 76 -2.08 1.73 -8.90
C TYR A 76 -3.25 1.04 -9.60
N ASP A 77 -2.93 0.11 -10.50
CA ASP A 77 -3.92 -0.72 -11.21
C ASP A 77 -4.53 -1.78 -10.28
N TYR A 78 -3.69 -2.28 -9.37
CA TYR A 78 -4.04 -3.29 -8.38
C TYR A 78 -3.45 -2.94 -7.03
N MET A 79 -4.19 -3.28 -5.99
CA MET A 79 -3.72 -3.17 -4.62
C MET A 79 -4.08 -4.45 -3.88
N LEU A 80 -3.14 -4.91 -3.07
CA LEU A 80 -3.33 -6.00 -2.12
C LEU A 80 -2.70 -5.58 -0.80
N SER A 81 -3.26 -6.00 0.31
CA SER A 81 -2.73 -5.66 1.62
C SER A 81 -3.18 -6.70 2.62
N ASN A 82 -2.30 -6.99 3.58
CA ASN A 82 -2.64 -7.74 4.77
C ASN A 82 -2.20 -6.92 6.00
N PRO A 83 -2.95 -5.85 6.31
CA PRO A 83 -2.59 -5.01 7.45
C PRO A 83 -2.77 -5.82 8.74
N PRO A 84 -1.97 -5.55 9.78
CA PRO A 84 -2.14 -6.25 11.04
C PRO A 84 -3.54 -5.97 11.60
N PHE A 85 -4.25 -7.02 12.03
CA PHE A 85 -5.61 -6.90 12.54
C PHE A 85 -5.64 -6.13 13.87
N GLY A 86 -6.56 -5.16 14.00
CA GLY A 86 -6.82 -4.46 15.27
C GLY A 86 -5.68 -3.56 15.73
N VAL A 87 -4.89 -3.01 14.80
CA VAL A 87 -3.79 -2.10 15.13
C VAL A 87 -4.32 -0.81 15.75
N GLU A 88 -3.91 -0.52 16.98
CA GLU A 88 -4.08 0.79 17.59
C GLU A 88 -3.20 1.82 16.87
N TRP A 89 -3.78 2.96 16.49
CA TRP A 89 -3.06 4.03 15.78
C TRP A 89 -2.75 5.26 16.65
N LYS A 90 -2.78 5.09 17.98
CA LYS A 90 -2.51 6.15 18.97
C LYS A 90 -1.18 6.88 18.76
N LYS A 91 -0.14 6.15 18.36
CA LYS A 91 1.20 6.73 18.12
C LYS A 91 1.25 7.69 16.92
N ILE A 92 0.34 7.51 15.97
CA ILE A 92 0.25 8.30 14.72
C ILE A 92 -1.01 9.17 14.67
N GLN A 93 -1.70 9.30 15.81
CA GLN A 93 -3.01 9.94 15.86
C GLN A 93 -2.94 11.41 15.44
N LYS A 94 -1.85 12.10 15.78
CA LYS A 94 -1.68 13.52 15.43
C LYS A 94 -1.55 13.72 13.93
N GLU A 95 -0.82 12.83 13.26
CA GLU A 95 -0.57 12.86 11.83
C GLU A 95 -1.86 12.58 11.06
N VAL A 96 -2.56 11.51 11.41
CA VAL A 96 -3.85 11.13 10.79
C VAL A 96 -4.91 12.20 11.01
N GLN A 97 -5.03 12.73 12.23
CA GLN A 97 -5.99 13.80 12.53
C GLN A 97 -5.65 15.09 11.78
N ARG A 98 -4.36 15.46 11.70
CA ARG A 98 -3.94 16.64 10.94
C ARG A 98 -4.37 16.53 9.48
N GLU A 99 -4.15 15.38 8.84
CA GLU A 99 -4.57 15.19 7.45
C GLU A 99 -6.09 15.30 7.30
N ALA A 100 -6.85 14.64 8.17
CA ALA A 100 -8.31 14.70 8.16
C ALA A 100 -8.82 16.14 8.32
N ASP A 101 -8.25 16.90 9.26
CA ASP A 101 -8.66 18.27 9.57
C ASP A 101 -8.27 19.27 8.49
N THR A 102 -7.11 19.08 7.84
CA THR A 102 -6.57 20.04 6.87
C THR A 102 -7.00 19.77 5.45
N LEU A 103 -7.12 18.49 5.05
CA LEU A 103 -7.43 18.12 3.68
C LEU A 103 -8.89 17.67 3.49
N GLY A 104 -9.57 17.21 4.55
CA GLY A 104 -10.94 16.70 4.45
C GLY A 104 -11.05 15.63 3.35
N PHE A 105 -12.01 15.79 2.44
CA PHE A 105 -12.22 14.88 1.30
C PHE A 105 -11.14 14.97 0.21
N ALA A 106 -10.26 15.96 0.24
CA ALA A 106 -9.09 16.00 -0.64
C ALA A 106 -7.94 15.10 -0.14
N GLY A 107 -7.99 14.68 1.14
CA GLY A 107 -7.04 13.73 1.73
C GLY A 107 -7.60 12.31 1.82
N ARG A 108 -6.85 11.41 2.45
CA ARG A 108 -7.19 9.99 2.55
C ARG A 108 -8.35 9.71 3.51
N PHE A 109 -8.52 10.57 4.51
CA PHE A 109 -9.41 10.29 5.65
C PHE A 109 -10.68 11.15 5.72
N GLY A 110 -11.10 11.74 4.59
CA GLY A 110 -12.31 12.57 4.51
C GLY A 110 -13.62 11.93 5.01
N PRO A 111 -13.87 10.62 4.80
CA PRO A 111 -15.07 9.95 5.34
C PRO A 111 -15.14 9.88 6.87
N GLY A 112 -14.05 10.17 7.58
CA GLY A 112 -13.96 10.16 9.04
C GLY A 112 -12.95 9.15 9.58
N LEU A 113 -12.63 9.30 10.86
CA LEU A 113 -11.64 8.48 11.56
C LEU A 113 -12.32 7.42 12.43
N PRO A 114 -11.85 6.15 12.40
CA PRO A 114 -12.34 5.11 13.29
C PRO A 114 -11.91 5.37 14.74
N ARG A 115 -12.26 4.47 15.66
CA ARG A 115 -11.72 4.53 17.03
C ARG A 115 -10.20 4.37 16.99
N VAL A 116 -9.50 5.02 17.92
CA VAL A 116 -8.03 4.93 18.03
C VAL A 116 -7.53 3.49 18.22
N SER A 117 -8.35 2.62 18.83
CA SER A 117 -8.08 1.21 19.04
C SER A 117 -8.25 0.32 17.80
N ASP A 118 -8.70 0.85 16.67
CA ASP A 118 -8.92 0.09 15.43
C ASP A 118 -8.54 0.93 14.20
N GLY A 119 -7.38 0.65 13.63
CA GLY A 119 -6.86 1.30 12.43
C GLY A 119 -7.23 0.61 11.11
N SER A 120 -8.01 -0.46 11.12
CA SER A 120 -8.25 -1.29 9.93
C SER A 120 -8.91 -0.48 8.80
N LEU A 121 -9.86 0.39 9.14
CA LEU A 121 -10.53 1.27 8.18
C LEU A 121 -9.57 2.30 7.57
N LEU A 122 -8.54 2.75 8.29
CA LEU A 122 -7.58 3.72 7.77
C LEU A 122 -6.77 3.12 6.61
N PHE A 123 -6.37 1.84 6.71
CA PHE A 123 -5.71 1.16 5.60
C PHE A 123 -6.62 0.98 4.39
N LEU A 124 -7.90 0.68 4.60
CA LEU A 124 -8.86 0.59 3.50
C LEU A 124 -9.03 1.94 2.78
N LEU A 125 -9.19 3.02 3.54
CA LEU A 125 -9.30 4.37 2.98
C LEU A 125 -8.02 4.79 2.25
N HIS A 126 -6.85 4.43 2.80
CA HIS A 126 -5.56 4.61 2.14
C HIS A 126 -5.54 3.90 0.78
N LEU A 127 -5.94 2.63 0.72
CA LEU A 127 -6.02 1.90 -0.55
C LEU A 127 -6.97 2.56 -1.56
N ILE A 128 -8.14 3.01 -1.11
CA ILE A 128 -9.11 3.72 -1.97
C ILE A 128 -8.49 4.98 -2.57
N SER A 129 -7.72 5.74 -1.78
CA SER A 129 -7.04 6.96 -2.26
C SER A 129 -6.00 6.69 -3.35
N LYS A 130 -5.48 5.45 -3.43
CA LYS A 130 -4.46 5.01 -4.39
C LYS A 130 -5.02 4.36 -5.64
N MET A 131 -6.33 4.19 -5.73
CA MET A 131 -6.95 3.56 -6.89
C MET A 131 -6.86 4.48 -8.10
N ARG A 132 -6.39 3.95 -9.24
CA ARG A 132 -6.53 4.66 -10.51
C ARG A 132 -8.03 4.89 -10.82
N PRO A 133 -8.44 6.09 -11.27
CA PRO A 133 -9.84 6.34 -11.62
C PRO A 133 -10.38 5.34 -12.65
N ALA A 134 -11.64 4.92 -12.49
CA ALA A 134 -12.27 3.95 -13.39
C ALA A 134 -12.33 4.43 -14.86
N LEU A 135 -12.43 5.75 -15.07
CA LEU A 135 -12.40 6.39 -16.39
C LEU A 135 -11.06 6.16 -17.13
N GLU A 136 -9.99 5.85 -16.40
CA GLU A 136 -8.65 5.56 -16.93
C GLU A 136 -8.32 4.06 -16.92
N GLY A 137 -9.33 3.20 -16.72
CA GLY A 137 -9.18 1.74 -16.71
C GLY A 137 -8.81 1.11 -15.37
N GLY A 138 -9.02 1.80 -14.25
CA GLY A 138 -8.71 1.28 -12.90
C GLY A 138 -9.58 0.09 -12.44
N SER A 139 -8.97 -0.86 -11.72
CA SER A 139 -9.57 -2.12 -11.24
C SER A 139 -9.61 -2.27 -9.71
N LEU A 140 -10.51 -3.17 -9.24
CA LEU A 140 -10.92 -3.46 -7.87
C LEU A 140 -9.80 -3.65 -6.82
N SER A 141 -10.01 -3.11 -5.62
CA SER A 141 -9.29 -3.48 -4.39
C SER A 141 -9.88 -4.77 -3.78
N ARG A 142 -9.03 -5.72 -3.38
CA ARG A 142 -9.41 -6.88 -2.53
C ARG A 142 -8.52 -6.88 -1.29
N SER A 143 -9.12 -6.71 -0.12
CA SER A 143 -8.49 -7.04 1.16
C SER A 143 -8.70 -8.53 1.46
N CYS A 144 -7.62 -9.27 1.75
CA CYS A 144 -7.69 -10.65 2.22
C CYS A 144 -7.90 -10.71 3.73
#